data_AF-A0A367LWN1-F1
#
_entry.id   AF-A0A367LWN1-F1
#
_cell.length_a   1.000
_cell.length_b   1.000
_cell.length_c   1.000
_cell.angle_alpha   90.00
_cell.angle_beta   90.00
_cell.angle_gamma   90.00
#
_symmetry.space_group_name_H-M   'P 1'
#
loop_
_entity.id
_entity.type
_entity.pdbx_description
1 polymer ?
#
loop_
_entity_poly.entity_id
_entity_poly.type
_entity_poly.pdbx_seq_one_letter_code
_entity_poly.pdbx_strand_id
1 'polypeptide(L)'
;HSRNASSINYDIDDYAGVVVGMLKEFCDAQGLPHPHIFSESGRALTAHHAVLITQVTDVERHNDDVPKIVDLDEQPEIVRWLAELLGPTDAEMVTETYWRATHYIGDAAAQYADGKISLAQKALAEQ
;
A
#
# COMPACT_ATOMS: atom_id res chain seq x y z
N HIS A 1 1.32 -22.30 5.22
CA HIS A 1 -0.14 -22.22 5.40
C HIS A 1 -0.50 -20.88 6.09
N SER A 2 -1.21 -19.98 5.40
CA SER A 2 -1.48 -18.59 5.83
C SER A 2 -2.83 -18.48 6.56
N ARG A 3 -2.90 -17.66 7.62
CA ARG A 3 -4.14 -17.36 8.38
C ARG A 3 -4.68 -15.94 8.09
N ASN A 4 -4.44 -15.38 6.90
CA ASN A 4 -5.01 -14.09 6.51
C ASN A 4 -6.39 -14.27 5.85
N ALA A 5 -7.22 -13.23 5.84
CA ALA A 5 -8.56 -13.26 5.26
C ALA A 5 -8.58 -13.49 3.73
N SER A 6 -7.44 -13.31 3.07
CA SER A 6 -7.26 -13.47 1.61
C SER A 6 -6.77 -14.86 1.22
N SER A 7 -6.66 -15.81 2.16
CA SER A 7 -6.11 -17.14 1.91
C SER A 7 -6.65 -18.18 2.90
N ILE A 8 -6.24 -19.43 2.71
CA ILE A 8 -6.57 -20.55 3.57
C ILE A 8 -5.30 -21.31 3.96
N ASN A 9 -5.36 -22.01 5.09
CA ASN A 9 -4.24 -22.76 5.66
C ASN A 9 -4.39 -24.28 5.49
N TYR A 10 -5.30 -24.73 4.63
CA TYR A 10 -5.58 -26.13 4.34
C TYR A 10 -5.69 -26.32 2.82
N ASP A 11 -5.49 -27.54 2.33
CA ASP A 11 -5.79 -27.91 0.95
C ASP A 11 -7.16 -28.61 0.83
N ILE A 12 -7.55 -28.98 -0.39
CA ILE A 12 -8.87 -29.58 -0.63
C ILE A 12 -9.00 -30.97 0.01
N ASP A 13 -7.89 -31.69 0.15
CA ASP A 13 -7.85 -33.04 0.72
C ASP A 13 -7.97 -32.96 2.25
N ASP A 14 -7.29 -32.00 2.89
CA ASP A 14 -7.45 -31.66 4.31
C ASP A 14 -8.91 -31.33 4.63
N TYR A 15 -9.53 -30.47 3.81
CA TYR A 15 -10.95 -30.09 3.96
C TYR A 15 -11.87 -31.32 3.88
N ALA A 16 -11.69 -32.16 2.85
CA ALA A 16 -12.49 -33.36 2.67
C ALA A 16 -12.27 -34.37 3.81
N GLY A 17 -11.02 -34.59 4.21
CA GLY A 17 -10.65 -35.50 5.28
C GLY A 17 -11.27 -35.12 6.61
N VAL A 18 -11.26 -33.83 6.96
CA VAL A 18 -11.87 -33.33 8.19
C VAL A 18 -13.39 -33.54 8.18
N VAL A 19 -14.09 -33.16 7.12
CA VAL A 19 -15.56 -33.30 7.04
C VAL A 19 -15.99 -34.76 7.07
N VAL A 20 -15.36 -35.61 6.27
CA VAL A 20 -15.68 -37.05 6.21
C VAL A 20 -15.34 -37.75 7.52
N GLY A 21 -14.18 -37.44 8.11
CA GLY A 21 -13.74 -38.01 9.38
C GLY A 21 -14.72 -37.73 10.52
N MET A 22 -15.11 -36.46 10.70
CA MET A 22 -16.03 -36.07 11.77
C MET A 22 -17.42 -36.71 11.61
N LEU A 23 -17.95 -36.78 10.39
CA LEU A 23 -19.25 -37.41 10.12
C LEU A 23 -19.22 -38.91 10.40
N LYS A 24 -18.15 -39.59 9.97
CA LYS A 24 -17.96 -41.02 10.22
C LYS A 24 -17.94 -41.32 11.71
N GLU A 25 -17.11 -40.60 12.47
CA GLU A 25 -16.97 -40.81 13.92
C GLU A 25 -18.31 -40.67 14.65
N PHE A 26 -19.10 -39.64 14.30
CA PHE A 26 -20.42 -39.42 14.88
C PHE A 26 -21.41 -40.53 14.53
N CYS A 27 -21.52 -40.89 13.25
CA CYS A 27 -22.46 -41.92 12.80
C CYS A 27 -22.12 -43.29 13.40
N ASP A 28 -20.84 -43.66 13.44
CA ASP A 28 -20.37 -44.92 14.03
C ASP A 28 -20.71 -44.98 15.53
N ALA A 29 -20.49 -43.88 16.27
CA ALA A 29 -20.80 -43.80 17.70
C ALA A 29 -22.31 -43.88 18.01
N GLN A 30 -23.16 -43.40 17.10
CA GLN A 30 -24.62 -43.40 17.26
C GLN A 30 -25.32 -44.59 16.58
N GLY A 31 -24.56 -45.46 15.88
CA GLY A 31 -25.13 -46.57 15.10
C GLY A 31 -26.03 -46.11 13.95
N LEU A 32 -25.75 -44.93 13.39
CA LEU A 32 -26.51 -44.34 12.29
C LEU A 32 -25.90 -44.70 10.93
N PRO A 33 -26.71 -44.86 9.86
CA PRO A 33 -26.17 -45.00 8.52
C PRO A 33 -25.41 -43.74 8.10
N HIS A 34 -24.34 -43.91 7.32
CA HIS A 34 -23.56 -42.78 6.82
C HIS A 34 -24.36 -42.02 5.75
N PRO A 35 -24.50 -40.69 5.86
CA PRO A 35 -25.29 -39.90 4.92
C PRO A 35 -24.53 -39.61 3.63
N HIS A 36 -25.27 -39.16 2.61
CA HIS A 36 -24.66 -38.50 1.45
C HIS A 36 -24.16 -37.10 1.82
N ILE A 37 -22.96 -36.76 1.37
CA ILE A 37 -22.33 -35.45 1.60
C ILE A 37 -22.45 -34.61 0.33
N PHE A 38 -22.95 -33.39 0.48
CA PHE A 38 -23.02 -32.39 -0.58
C PHE A 38 -22.23 -31.15 -0.17
N SER A 39 -21.51 -30.54 -1.10
CA SER A 39 -20.75 -29.31 -0.86
C SER A 39 -21.13 -28.21 -1.87
N GLU A 40 -21.29 -26.98 -1.38
CA GLU A 40 -21.65 -25.80 -2.17
C GLU A 40 -20.44 -24.88 -2.38
N SER A 41 -19.29 -25.47 -2.68
CA SER A 41 -17.99 -24.80 -2.77
C SER A 41 -17.79 -24.00 -4.07
N GLY A 42 -18.74 -23.14 -4.42
CA GLY A 42 -18.76 -22.42 -5.70
C GLY A 42 -17.49 -21.61 -5.98
N ARG A 43 -16.99 -20.87 -4.99
CA ARG A 43 -15.75 -20.09 -5.12
C ARG A 43 -14.53 -20.98 -5.44
N ALA A 44 -14.45 -22.19 -4.89
CA ALA A 44 -13.33 -23.09 -5.18
C ALA A 44 -13.30 -23.50 -6.66
N LEU A 45 -14.48 -23.62 -7.28
CA LEU A 45 -14.63 -23.97 -8.69
C LEU A 45 -14.42 -22.77 -9.62
N THR A 46 -14.89 -21.59 -9.24
CA THR A 46 -14.94 -20.42 -10.13
C THR A 46 -13.85 -19.38 -9.84
N ALA A 47 -13.05 -19.49 -8.79
CA ALA A 47 -12.03 -18.47 -8.53
C ALA A 47 -11.00 -18.33 -9.66
N HIS A 48 -10.62 -19.43 -10.32
CA HIS A 48 -9.49 -19.46 -11.27
C HIS A 48 -9.91 -19.52 -12.75
N HIS A 49 -11.21 -19.57 -13.05
CA HIS A 49 -11.69 -19.78 -14.42
C HIS A 49 -11.65 -18.53 -15.32
N ALA A 50 -11.41 -17.35 -14.73
CA ALA A 50 -11.47 -16.07 -15.43
C ALA A 50 -10.28 -15.19 -15.07
N VAL A 51 -9.75 -14.50 -16.09
CA VAL A 51 -8.66 -13.52 -15.95
C VAL A 51 -9.07 -12.24 -16.69
N LEU A 52 -8.93 -11.09 -16.04
CA LEU A 52 -9.10 -9.78 -16.66
C LEU A 52 -7.75 -9.28 -17.15
N ILE A 53 -7.63 -9.00 -18.45
CA ILE A 53 -6.42 -8.45 -19.06
C ILE A 53 -6.72 -7.01 -19.49
N THR A 54 -5.91 -6.06 -19.02
CA THR A 54 -5.96 -4.65 -19.42
C THR A 54 -4.57 -4.12 -19.69
N GLN A 55 -4.47 -3.13 -20.58
CA GLN A 55 -3.22 -2.42 -20.85
C GLN A 55 -3.03 -1.26 -19.86
N VAL A 56 -1.78 -0.93 -19.56
CA VAL A 56 -1.44 0.33 -18.90
C VAL A 56 -1.44 1.41 -19.99
N THR A 57 -2.37 2.37 -19.91
CA THR A 57 -2.51 3.41 -20.93
C THR A 57 -1.61 4.61 -20.70
N ASP A 58 -1.25 4.88 -19.45
CA ASP A 58 -0.38 5.99 -19.08
C ASP A 58 0.32 5.72 -17.74
N VAL A 59 1.42 6.43 -17.47
CA VAL A 59 2.17 6.33 -16.21
C VAL A 59 2.61 7.72 -15.77
N GLU A 60 2.09 8.17 -14.63
CA GLU A 60 2.65 9.32 -13.92
C GLU A 60 3.88 8.88 -13.14
N ARG A 61 5.01 9.55 -13.37
CA ARG A 61 6.25 9.39 -12.60
C ARG A 61 6.64 10.72 -12.01
N HIS A 62 7.19 10.69 -10.81
CA HIS A 62 7.83 11.87 -10.24
C HIS A 62 9.02 12.27 -11.13
N ASN A 63 9.27 13.58 -11.20
CA ASN A 63 10.43 14.09 -11.92
C ASN A 63 11.64 14.02 -10.98
N ASP A 64 12.56 13.11 -11.23
CA ASP A 64 13.76 12.92 -10.37
C ASP A 64 14.85 14.00 -10.61
N ASP A 65 14.60 14.97 -11.50
CA ASP A 65 15.51 16.09 -11.72
C ASP A 65 15.50 17.03 -10.50
N VAL A 66 16.69 17.34 -9.99
CA VAL A 66 16.85 18.35 -8.93
C VAL A 66 16.30 19.69 -9.42
N PRO A 67 15.37 20.34 -8.68
CA PRO A 67 14.77 21.59 -9.12
C PRO A 67 15.81 22.68 -9.31
N LYS A 68 15.67 23.42 -10.42
CA LYS A 68 16.51 24.61 -10.67
C LYS A 68 15.96 25.78 -9.86
N ILE A 69 16.62 26.08 -8.75
CA ILE A 69 16.27 27.22 -7.91
C ILE A 69 16.98 28.45 -8.44
N VAL A 70 16.20 29.40 -8.96
CA VAL A 70 16.70 30.71 -9.41
C VAL A 70 16.65 31.67 -8.22
N ASP A 71 17.73 32.43 -8.02
CA ASP A 71 17.87 33.47 -7.01
C ASP A 71 17.39 33.02 -5.62
N LEU A 72 18.07 32.00 -5.06
CA LEU A 72 17.71 31.36 -3.78
C LEU A 72 17.49 32.38 -2.65
N ASP A 73 18.29 33.46 -2.62
CA ASP A 73 18.19 34.51 -1.61
C ASP A 73 16.89 35.33 -1.68
N GLU A 74 16.23 35.35 -2.84
CA GLU A 74 14.94 36.02 -3.05
C GLU A 74 13.74 35.11 -2.75
N GLN A 75 13.98 33.80 -2.54
CA GLN A 75 12.91 32.85 -2.23
C GLN A 75 12.43 33.00 -0.77
N PRO A 76 11.16 32.64 -0.50
CA PRO A 76 10.64 32.60 0.86
C PRO A 76 11.50 31.68 1.74
N GLU A 77 11.62 32.03 3.01
CA GLU A 77 12.45 31.31 3.98
C GLU A 77 12.17 29.80 4.00
N ILE A 78 10.90 29.41 3.89
CA ILE A 78 10.50 27.99 3.86
C ILE A 78 11.04 27.21 2.65
N VAL A 79 11.12 27.86 1.48
CA VAL A 79 11.66 27.25 0.25
C VAL A 79 13.18 27.14 0.35
N ARG A 80 13.83 28.13 0.97
CA ARG A 80 15.27 28.09 1.22
C ARG A 80 15.66 26.96 2.18
N TRP A 81 14.90 26.77 3.25
CA TRP A 81 15.15 25.67 4.18
C TRP A 81 15.00 24.30 3.52
N LEU A 82 14.04 24.14 2.59
CA LEU A 82 13.92 22.92 1.79
C LEU A 82 15.13 22.73 0.86
N ALA A 83 15.59 23.80 0.21
CA ALA A 83 16.76 23.76 -0.66
C ALA A 83 18.05 23.34 0.08
N GLU A 84 18.21 23.76 1.34
CA GLU A 84 19.34 23.35 2.19
C GLU A 84 19.37 21.84 2.45
N LEU A 85 18.22 21.17 2.44
CA LEU A 85 18.12 19.71 2.62
C LEU A 85 18.56 18.91 1.38
N LEU A 86 18.71 19.56 0.21
CA LEU A 86 19.22 18.92 -1.01
C LEU A 86 20.73 18.66 -0.97
N GLY A 87 21.43 19.18 0.04
CA GLY A 87 22.87 18.98 0.23
C GLY A 87 23.27 17.57 0.64
N PRO A 88 24.58 17.30 0.82
CA PRO A 88 25.08 15.99 1.25
C PRO A 88 24.42 15.56 2.56
N THR A 89 23.72 14.42 2.54
CA THR A 89 23.11 13.84 3.74
C THR A 89 23.95 12.67 4.23
N ASP A 90 24.20 12.60 5.54
CA ASP A 90 24.80 11.44 6.19
C ASP A 90 23.71 10.39 6.51
N ALA A 91 24.05 9.12 6.49
CA ALA A 91 23.16 8.01 6.82
C ALA A 91 22.55 8.15 8.23
N GLU A 92 23.29 8.75 9.16
CA GLU A 92 22.81 9.02 10.53
C GLU A 92 21.74 10.12 10.59
N MET A 93 21.74 11.06 9.63
CA MET A 93 20.83 12.20 9.59
C MET A 93 19.59 11.99 8.71
N VAL A 94 19.43 10.82 8.07
CA VAL A 94 18.32 10.55 7.13
C VAL A 94 16.96 10.74 7.77
N THR A 95 16.76 10.20 8.99
CA THR A 95 15.47 10.32 9.71
C THR A 95 15.15 11.78 10.04
N GLU A 96 16.15 12.54 10.47
CA GLU A 96 15.98 13.96 10.81
C GLU A 96 15.71 14.79 9.55
N THR A 97 16.46 14.54 8.47
CA THR A 97 16.29 15.20 7.17
C THR A 97 14.89 14.95 6.61
N TYR A 98 14.40 13.71 6.67
CA TYR A 98 13.05 13.34 6.25
C TYR A 98 11.98 14.05 7.09
N TRP A 99 12.15 14.10 8.42
CA TRP A 99 11.22 14.80 9.30
C TRP A 99 11.17 16.30 9.01
N ARG A 100 12.34 16.94 8.84
CA ARG A 100 12.46 18.37 8.48
C ARG A 100 11.82 18.66 7.13
N ALA A 101 12.10 17.85 6.10
CA ALA A 101 11.50 18.01 4.78
C ALA A 101 9.96 17.90 4.83
N THR A 102 9.45 16.88 5.51
CA THR A 102 7.99 16.68 5.67
C THR A 102 7.34 17.86 6.39
N HIS A 103 7.98 18.35 7.46
CA HIS A 103 7.50 19.50 8.20
C HIS A 103 7.47 20.77 7.32
N TYR A 104 8.55 21.06 6.61
CA TYR A 104 8.65 22.25 5.77
C TYR A 104 7.70 22.24 4.57
N ILE A 105 7.45 21.08 3.96
CA ILE A 105 6.42 20.93 2.92
C ILE A 105 5.02 21.26 3.47
N GLY A 106 4.70 20.78 4.69
CA GLY A 106 3.45 21.10 5.36
C GLY A 106 3.28 22.60 5.64
N ASP A 107 4.36 23.24 6.09
CA ASP A 107 4.37 24.69 6.35
C ASP A 107 4.26 25.50 5.05
N ALA A 108 4.92 25.08 3.97
CA ALA A 108 4.77 25.71 2.65
C ALA A 108 3.32 25.64 2.14
N ALA A 109 2.65 24.49 2.33
CA ALA A 109 1.24 24.34 1.98
C ALA A 109 0.33 25.27 2.81
N ALA A 110 0.59 25.41 4.11
CA ALA A 110 -0.13 26.34 4.98
C ALA A 110 0.11 27.81 4.57
N GLN A 111 1.36 28.19 4.28
CA GLN A 111 1.69 29.54 3.82
C GLN A 111 1.03 29.89 2.48
N TYR A 112 0.90 28.92 1.57
CA TYR A 112 0.16 29.12 0.32
C TYR A 112 -1.33 29.32 0.58
N ALA A 113 -1.94 28.52 1.46
CA ALA A 113 -3.35 28.67 1.83
C ALA A 113 -3.64 30.04 2.45
N ASP A 114 -2.70 30.58 3.23
CA ASP A 114 -2.75 31.94 3.81
C ASP A 114 -2.44 33.07 2.79
N GLY A 115 -2.07 32.73 1.54
CA GLY A 115 -1.68 33.69 0.51
C GLY A 115 -0.31 34.34 0.71
N LYS A 116 0.55 33.76 1.56
CA LYS A 116 1.89 34.28 1.88
C LYS A 116 2.95 33.92 0.84
N ILE A 117 2.76 32.81 0.15
CA ILE A 117 3.62 32.39 -0.97
C ILE A 117 2.78 32.17 -2.23
N SER A 118 3.39 32.36 -3.40
CA SER A 118 2.76 32.15 -4.69
C SER A 118 2.65 30.66 -5.06
N LEU A 119 1.83 30.36 -6.07
CA LEU A 119 1.74 29.00 -6.63
C LEU A 119 3.09 28.51 -7.15
N ALA A 120 3.90 29.38 -7.75
CA ALA A 120 5.23 29.02 -8.24
C ALA A 120 6.18 28.61 -7.11
N GLN A 121 6.12 29.31 -5.96
CA GLN A 121 6.91 28.98 -4.77
C GLN A 121 6.42 27.69 -4.10
N LYS A 122 5.10 27.46 -4.05
CA LYS A 122 4.53 26.19 -3.60
C LYS A 122 4.98 25.04 -4.51
N ALA A 123 4.89 25.22 -5.82
CA ALA A 123 5.31 24.21 -6.79
C ALA A 123 6.81 23.88 -6.66
N LEU A 124 7.65 24.89 -6.43
CA LEU A 124 9.08 24.70 -6.18
C LEU A 124 9.35 23.93 -4.88
N ALA A 125 8.54 24.13 -3.84
CA ALA A 125 8.64 23.40 -2.58
C ALA A 125 8.16 21.93 -2.68
N GLU A 126 7.32 21.60 -3.66
CA GLU A 126 6.79 20.25 -3.93
C GLU A 126 7.63 19.46 -4.94
N GLN A 127 8.59 20.10 -5.60
CA GLN A 127 9.59 19.48 -6.48
C GLN A 127 10.76 18.93 -5.68
#